data_AF-X1LA95-F1
#
_entry.id   AF-X1LA95-F1
#
_cell.length_a   1.000
_cell.length_b   1.000
_cell.length_c   1.000
_cell.angle_alpha   90.00
_cell.angle_beta   90.00
_cell.angle_gamma   90.00
#
_symmetry.space_group_name_H-M   'P 1'
#
loop_
_entity.id
_entity.type
_entity.pdbx_description
1 polymer ?
#
loop_
_entity_poly.entity_id
_entity_poly.type
_entity_poly.pdbx_seq_one_letter_code
_entity_poly.pdbx_strand_id
1 'polypeptide(L)' 'MSLRQLAIRVLEASGLVRQSNLRVLRDRLKREPEEKLLREVEDCETPRQLRVLWEAGLSSRLQEAVTKRLEQIS' A
#
# COMPACT_ATOMS: atom_id res chain seq x y z
N MET A 1 9.68 -8.10 -1.95
CA MET A 1 8.92 -7.63 -0.78
C MET A 1 7.53 -7.25 -1.27
N SER A 2 6.46 -7.71 -0.64
CA SER A 2 5.07 -7.43 -1.06
C SER A 2 4.55 -6.07 -0.56
N LEU A 3 3.42 -5.60 -1.10
CA LEU A 3 2.75 -4.37 -0.65
C LEU A 3 2.38 -4.46 0.82
N ARG A 4 1.87 -5.61 1.26
CA ARG A 4 1.60 -5.92 2.67
C ARG A 4 2.84 -5.72 3.54
N GLN A 5 3.98 -6.30 3.15
CA GLN A 5 5.23 -6.19 3.92
C GLN A 5 5.73 -4.74 3.99
N LEU A 6 5.64 -3.98 2.89
CA LEU A 6 5.98 -2.56 2.88
C LEU A 6 5.06 -1.74 3.78
N ALA A 7 3.75 -2.00 3.71
CA ALA A 7 2.77 -1.32 4.53
C ALA A 7 3.02 -1.58 6.03
N ILE A 8 3.31 -2.83 6.42
CA ILE A 8 3.69 -3.17 7.79
C ILE A 8 4.94 -2.40 8.23
N ARG A 9 6.00 -2.38 7.41
CA ARG A 9 7.22 -1.63 7.74
C ARG A 9 6.99 -0.11 7.87
N VAL A 10 6.04 0.46 7.14
CA VAL A 10 5.66 1.87 7.30
C VAL A 10 4.88 2.07 8.61
N LEU A 11 3.98 1.15 8.96
CA LEU A 11 3.17 1.22 10.18
C LEU A 11 4.03 1.07 11.45
N GLU A 12 5.05 0.21 11.41
CA GLU A 12 5.97 -0.03 12.53
C GLU A 12 7.02 1.08 12.70
N ALA A 13 7.19 1.94 11.70
CA ALA A 13 8.19 2.99 11.71
C ALA A 13 7.62 4.35 12.14
N SER A 14 8.49 5.19 12.70
CA SER A 14 8.17 6.57 13.09
C SER A 14 9.18 7.58 12.52
N GLY A 15 8.81 8.86 12.53
CA GLY A 15 9.68 9.97 12.12
C GLY A 15 10.28 9.79 10.72
N LEU A 16 11.60 10.01 10.61
CA LEU A 16 12.34 9.92 9.35
C LEU A 16 12.35 8.51 8.75
N VAL A 17 12.31 7.46 9.59
CA VAL A 17 12.29 6.07 9.12
C VAL A 17 10.97 5.78 8.40
N ARG A 18 9.85 6.27 8.94
CA ARG A 18 8.54 6.17 8.29
C ARG A 18 8.54 6.84 6.91
N GLN A 19 9.10 8.04 6.82
CA GLN A 19 9.19 8.79 5.57
C GLN A 19 10.05 8.06 4.53
N SER A 20 11.16 7.46 4.95
CA SER A 20 12.00 6.63 4.09
C SER A 20 11.24 5.40 3.58
N ASN A 21 10.55 4.66 4.46
CA ASN A 21 9.76 3.49 4.08
C ASN A 21 8.61 3.86 3.14
N LEU A 22 7.95 5.00 3.36
CA LEU A 22 6.94 5.52 2.44
C LEU A 22 7.53 5.79 1.06
N ARG A 23 8.71 6.43 0.98
CA ARG A 23 9.38 6.68 -0.30
C ARG A 23 9.65 5.38 -1.06
N VAL A 24 10.14 4.34 -0.39
CA VAL A 24 10.35 3.01 -1.00
C VAL A 24 9.03 2.43 -1.54
N LEU A 25 7.94 2.55 -0.78
CA LEU A 25 6.62 2.13 -1.22
C LEU A 25 6.16 2.91 -2.47
N ARG A 26 6.32 4.24 -2.49
CA ARG A 26 6.01 5.08 -3.66
C ARG A 26 6.81 4.69 -4.89
N ASP A 27 8.11 4.48 -4.73
CA ASP A 27 8.99 4.11 -5.84
C ASP A 27 8.59 2.75 -6.42
N ARG A 28 8.14 1.81 -5.58
CA ARG A 28 7.65 0.51 -6.03
C ARG A 28 6.33 0.64 -6.80
N LEU A 29 5.36 1.39 -6.27
CA LEU A 29 4.07 1.64 -6.93
C LEU A 29 4.25 2.22 -8.34
N LYS A 30 5.32 3.00 -8.58
CA LYS A 30 5.63 3.59 -9.88
C LYS A 30 6.34 2.65 -10.86
N ARG A 31 7.05 1.62 -10.36
CA ARG A 31 7.93 0.77 -11.17
C ARG A 31 7.31 -0.57 -11.52
N GLU A 32 6.42 -1.07 -10.67
CA GLU A 32 5.82 -2.39 -10.85
C GLU A 32 4.58 -2.33 -11.76
N PRO A 33 4.30 -3.40 -12.53
CA PRO A 33 3.08 -3.49 -13.32
C PRO A 33 1.82 -3.38 -12.45
N GLU A 34 0.82 -2.64 -12.93
CA GLU A 34 -0.40 -2.38 -12.18
C GLU A 34 -1.18 -3.67 -11.87
N GLU A 35 -1.24 -4.63 -12.80
CA GLU A 35 -1.90 -5.92 -12.57
C GLU A 35 -1.29 -6.70 -11.40
N LYS A 36 0.02 -6.60 -11.21
CA LYS A 36 0.72 -7.25 -10.08
C LYS A 36 0.36 -6.55 -8.77
N LEU A 37 0.37 -5.22 -8.78
CA LEU A 37 0.02 -4.42 -7.60
C LEU A 37 -1.43 -4.66 -7.16
N LEU A 38 -2.36 -4.78 -8.12
CA LEU A 38 -3.77 -5.09 -7.85
C LEU A 38 -3.94 -6.42 -7.11
N ARG A 39 -3.22 -7.47 -7.52
CA ARG A 39 -3.24 -8.76 -6.80
C ARG A 39 -2.68 -8.64 -5.39
N GLU A 40 -1.58 -7.89 -5.21
CA GLU A 40 -0.99 -7.69 -3.89
C GLU A 40 -1.84 -6.81 -2.95
N VAL A 41 -2.79 -6.01 -3.47
CA VAL A 41 -3.76 -5.28 -2.65
C VAL A 41 -4.73 -6.25 -1.95
N GLU A 42 -5.08 -7.36 -2.59
CA GLU A 42 -5.96 -8.39 -2.00
C GLU A 42 -5.32 -9.04 -0.76
N ASP A 43 -3.99 -9.15 -0.75
CA ASP A 43 -3.19 -9.67 0.38
C ASP A 43 -3.13 -8.69 1.57
N CYS A 44 -3.63 -7.46 1.45
CA CYS A 44 -3.73 -6.54 2.58
C CYS A 44 -4.95 -6.88 3.43
N GLU A 45 -4.70 -7.26 4.68
CA GLU A 45 -5.68 -7.85 5.60
C GLU A 45 -6.31 -6.82 6.54
N THR A 46 -5.70 -5.64 6.71
CA THR A 46 -6.15 -4.66 7.69
C THR A 46 -6.42 -3.29 7.07
N PRO A 47 -7.40 -2.53 7.60
CA PRO A 47 -7.65 -1.16 7.15
C PRO A 47 -6.41 -0.25 7.27
N ARG A 48 -5.55 -0.51 8.27
CA ARG A 48 -4.31 0.25 8.47
C ARG A 48 -3.31 0.04 7.32
N GLN A 49 -3.16 -1.19 6.83
CA GLN A 49 -2.27 -1.48 5.70
C GLN A 49 -2.76 -0.75 4.43
N LEU A 50 -4.06 -0.80 4.17
CA LEU A 50 -4.68 -0.15 3.01
C LEU A 50 -4.57 1.39 3.07
N ARG A 51 -4.72 1.99 4.25
CA ARG A 51 -4.48 3.43 4.44
C ARG A 51 -3.05 3.85 4.11
N VAL A 52 -2.05 3.02 4.44
CA VAL A 52 -0.66 3.32 4.05
C VAL A 52 -0.49 3.32 2.54
N LEU A 53 -1.13 2.40 1.82
CA LEU A 53 -1.11 2.41 0.36
C LEU A 53 -1.71 3.71 -0.18
N TRP A 54 -2.81 4.18 0.43
CA TRP A 54 -3.43 5.46 0.08
C TRP A 54 -2.46 6.65 0.24
N GLU A 55 -1.74 6.73 1.37
CA GLU A 55 -0.73 7.77 1.63
C GLU A 55 0.46 7.76 0.65
N ALA A 56 0.72 6.61 0.03
CA ALA A 56 1.79 6.47 -0.95
C ALA A 56 1.41 7.08 -2.32
N GLY A 57 0.14 7.37 -2.58
CA GLY A 57 -0.31 7.98 -3.83
C GLY A 57 -0.46 6.94 -4.94
N LEU A 58 -1.66 6.37 -5.01
CA LEU A 58 -2.05 5.30 -5.93
C LEU A 58 -2.59 5.87 -7.26
N SER A 59 -2.47 5.10 -8.34
CA SER A 59 -3.23 5.35 -9.58
C SER A 59 -4.74 5.18 -9.32
N SER A 60 -5.60 5.77 -10.16
CA SER A 60 -7.05 5.69 -9.98
C SER A 60 -7.57 4.25 -9.85
N ARG A 61 -7.03 3.32 -10.64
CA ARG A 61 -7.44 1.91 -10.59
C ARG A 61 -7.01 1.22 -9.29
N LEU A 62 -5.82 1.52 -8.79
CA LEU A 62 -5.35 1.02 -7.49
C LEU A 62 -6.14 1.65 -6.32
N GLN A 63 -6.56 2.91 -6.44
CA GLN A 63 -7.44 3.53 -5.45
C GLN A 63 -8.78 2.79 -5.37
N GLU A 64 -9.40 2.49 -6.52
CA GLU A 64 -10.65 1.70 -6.56
C GLU A 64 -10.48 0.32 -5.92
N ALA A 65 -9.38 -0.38 -6.21
CA ALA A 65 -9.10 -1.68 -5.62
C ALA A 65 -8.93 -1.60 -4.10
N VAL A 66 -8.21 -0.59 -3.61
CA VAL A 66 -8.02 -0.34 -2.18
C VAL A 66 -9.35 0.02 -1.50
N THR A 67 -10.19 0.84 -2.11
CA THR A 67 -11.53 1.18 -1.58
C THR A 67 -12.42 -0.05 -1.50
N LYS A 68 -12.53 -0.83 -2.57
CA LYS A 68 -13.29 -2.09 -2.58
C LYS A 68 -12.78 -3.05 -1.50
N ARG A 69 -11.46 -3.14 -1.33
CA ARG A 69 -10.89 -4.00 -0.30
C ARG A 69 -11.20 -3.49 1.11
N LEU A 70 -11.16 -2.18 1.34
CA LEU A 70 -11.55 -1.56 2.61
C LEU A 70 -12.99 -1.89 2.97
N GLU A 71 -13.92 -1.82 2.01
CA GLU A 71 -15.33 -2.15 2.21
C GLU A 71 -15.56 -3.62 2.59
N GLN A 72 -14.71 -4.53 2.10
CA GLN A 72 -14.80 -5.96 2.42
C GLN A 72 -14.29 -6.33 3.83
N ILE A 73 -13.34 -5.55 4.36
CA ILE A 73 -12.66 -5.87 5.62
C ILE A 73 -13.05 -4.94 6.79
N SER A 74 -13.87 -3.91 6.53
CA SER A 74 -14.43 -3.02 7.55
C SER A 74 -15.72 -3.59 8.12
#